data_AF-A0A0Q4JLJ1-F1
#
_entry.id   AF-A0A0Q4JLJ1-F1
#
_cell.length_a   1.000
_cell.length_b   1.000
_cell.length_c   1.000
_cell.angle_alpha   90.00
_cell.angle_beta   90.00
_cell.angle_gamma   90.00
#
_symmetry.space_group_name_H-M   'P 1'
#
loop_
_entity.id
_entity.type
_entity.pdbx_description
1 polymer ?
#
loop_
_entity_poly.entity_id
_entity_poly.type
_entity_poly.pdbx_seq_one_letter_code
_entity_poly.pdbx_strand_id
1 'polypeptide(L)'
;MIVDPASVGLTGGGVAFAPSVLAIGGAHLGLMSGAVALSTDYALAIYGLKDKKLNRLRASESMVTPQGQPTAQFQQSYQQNVEQIEGAIRALATGQIDLRNIVDILLATQRAAGAAQVAAEQAQSEVAAQKQANDTFTRVRDSYADPGAVTASTAGTSSTIAIAPHQRHYLDPIQDVPVTAGAIPWPTPGETVFVYYDDETLSGGAVAYVGTLAQAESVATLSNPYRHQVGSVTVPATSGGSSEGQPSYPPWYRQEREEVSTV
;
A
#
# COMPACT_ATOMS: atom_id res chain seq x y z
N MET A 1 -24.38 7.91 43.02
CA MET A 1 -24.30 7.04 41.84
C MET A 1 -24.14 7.98 40.64
N ILE A 2 -22.90 8.13 40.15
CA ILE A 2 -22.61 8.94 38.97
C ILE A 2 -22.90 8.03 37.78
N VAL A 3 -23.91 8.39 36.98
CA VAL A 3 -24.28 7.63 35.79
C VAL A 3 -23.39 8.18 34.68
N ASP A 4 -22.49 7.36 34.14
CA ASP A 4 -21.73 7.74 32.97
C ASP A 4 -22.70 8.04 31.81
N PRO A 5 -22.46 9.13 31.03
CA PRO A 5 -23.30 9.43 29.89
C PRO A 5 -23.24 8.27 28.89
N ALA A 6 -24.38 7.99 28.25
CA ALA A 6 -24.44 7.00 27.18
C ALA A 6 -23.44 7.38 26.09
N SER A 7 -22.46 6.50 25.84
CA SER A 7 -21.52 6.64 24.74
C SER A 7 -21.85 5.63 23.64
N VAL A 8 -21.73 6.08 22.39
CA VAL A 8 -21.84 5.23 21.20
C VAL A 8 -20.49 5.25 20.52
N GLY A 9 -19.77 4.13 20.57
CA GLY A 9 -18.56 3.92 19.81
C GLY A 9 -18.91 3.32 18.45
N LEU A 10 -18.49 3.98 17.37
CA LEU A 10 -18.62 3.47 16.01
C LEU A 10 -17.22 3.15 15.48
N THR A 11 -16.97 1.91 15.13
CA THR A 11 -15.66 1.45 14.64
C THR A 11 -15.85 0.74 13.30
N GLY A 12 -15.49 1.39 12.20
CA GLY A 12 -15.43 0.81 10.86
C GLY A 12 -16.79 0.60 10.17
N GLY A 13 -16.90 1.07 8.92
CA GLY A 13 -18.10 0.95 8.08
C GLY A 13 -18.95 2.23 8.07
N GLY A 14 -19.40 2.66 6.89
CA GLY A 14 -20.29 3.82 6.76
C GLY A 14 -21.63 3.55 7.46
N VAL A 15 -21.96 4.36 8.46
CA VAL A 15 -23.20 4.23 9.22
C VAL A 15 -24.17 5.31 8.74
N ALA A 16 -25.29 4.89 8.15
CA ALA A 16 -26.38 5.78 7.81
C ALA A 16 -27.35 5.87 9.00
N PHE A 17 -27.38 7.01 9.68
CA PHE A 17 -28.38 7.27 10.71
C PHE A 17 -29.65 7.83 10.05
N ALA A 18 -30.80 7.21 10.32
CA ALA A 18 -32.07 7.88 10.11
C ALA A 18 -32.15 9.08 11.07
N PRO A 19 -32.70 10.23 10.64
CA PRO A 19 -32.73 11.44 11.46
C PRO A 19 -33.46 11.14 12.77
N SER A 20 -32.69 11.12 13.85
CA SER A 20 -33.16 10.86 15.20
C SER A 20 -32.82 12.10 16.03
N VAL A 21 -33.85 12.74 16.58
CA VAL A 21 -33.68 13.93 17.42
C VAL A 21 -33.19 13.47 18.80
N LEU A 22 -31.89 13.59 19.05
CA LEU A 22 -31.31 13.29 20.34
C LEU A 22 -31.50 14.49 21.27
N ALA A 23 -32.63 14.52 21.99
CA ALA A 23 -32.93 15.55 22.99
C ALA A 23 -32.31 15.16 24.35
N ILE A 24 -31.00 15.27 24.48
CA ILE A 24 -30.30 15.17 25.77
C ILE A 24 -29.25 16.27 25.87
N GLY A 25 -29.18 16.90 27.04
CA GLY A 25 -28.26 18.00 27.32
C GLY A 25 -26.81 17.61 27.07
N GLY A 26 -26.06 18.50 26.40
CA GLY A 26 -24.60 18.45 26.26
C GLY A 26 -24.02 17.09 25.85
N ALA A 27 -24.40 16.55 24.69
CA ALA A 27 -23.71 15.38 24.14
C ALA A 27 -22.40 15.79 23.43
N HIS A 28 -21.30 15.15 23.80
CA HIS A 28 -20.03 15.24 23.09
C HIS A 28 -19.92 14.07 22.10
N LEU A 29 -19.78 14.36 20.80
CA LEU A 29 -19.48 13.35 19.78
C LEU A 29 -17.96 13.26 19.59
N GLY A 30 -17.34 12.24 20.17
CA GLY A 30 -15.94 11.92 19.94
C GLY A 30 -15.79 10.96 18.77
N LEU A 31 -15.10 11.37 17.71
CA LEU A 31 -14.76 10.51 16.57
C LEU A 31 -13.27 10.18 16.64
N MET A 32 -12.94 8.94 16.96
CA MET A 32 -11.54 8.53 17.16
C MET A 32 -10.80 8.23 15.84
N SER A 33 -11.52 8.02 14.73
CA SER A 33 -11.01 8.09 13.36
C SER A 33 -12.16 7.98 12.35
N GLY A 34 -12.07 8.68 11.20
CA GLY A 34 -13.07 8.63 10.12
C GLY A 34 -13.42 10.00 9.53
N ALA A 35 -13.83 10.03 8.26
CA ALA A 35 -14.33 11.24 7.60
C ALA A 35 -15.79 11.49 7.99
N VAL A 36 -16.11 12.70 8.47
CA VAL A 36 -17.48 13.12 8.71
C VAL A 36 -18.02 13.72 7.41
N ALA A 37 -18.89 12.97 6.73
CA ALA A 37 -19.71 13.55 5.68
C ALA A 37 -20.88 14.30 6.33
N LEU A 38 -20.69 15.60 6.56
CA LEU A 38 -21.82 16.48 6.89
C LEU A 38 -22.63 16.68 5.61
N SER A 39 -23.92 16.31 5.64
CA SER A 39 -24.86 16.59 4.55
C SER A 39 -24.83 18.08 4.19
N THR A 40 -25.00 18.41 2.91
CA THR A 40 -25.09 19.78 2.39
C THR A 40 -26.27 20.59 2.95
N ASP A 41 -27.16 19.96 3.74
CA ASP A 41 -28.35 20.60 4.31
C ASP A 41 -28.12 21.33 5.64
N TYR A 42 -26.87 21.51 6.08
CA TYR A 42 -26.59 22.46 7.16
C TYR A 42 -26.79 23.89 6.66
N ALA A 43 -28.04 24.37 6.77
CA ALA A 43 -28.30 25.79 6.85
C ALA A 43 -27.52 26.33 8.06
N LEU A 44 -26.43 27.06 7.80
CA LEU A 44 -25.76 27.88 8.80
C LEU A 44 -26.79 28.93 9.24
N ALA A 45 -27.61 28.57 10.20
CA ALA A 45 -28.57 29.48 10.78
C ALA A 45 -27.73 30.53 11.51
N ILE A 46 -27.61 31.72 10.93
CA ILE A 46 -27.12 32.91 11.62
C ILE A 46 -28.17 33.20 12.71
N TYR A 47 -28.04 32.51 13.84
CA TYR A 47 -28.83 32.70 15.06
C TYR A 47 -28.50 34.08 15.61
N GLY A 48 -29.14 35.11 15.07
CA GLY A 48 -28.90 36.50 15.48
C GLY A 48 -29.71 37.54 14.70
N LEU A 49 -30.20 37.22 13.50
CA LEU A 49 -30.95 38.19 12.68
C LEU A 49 -32.48 38.04 12.78
N LYS A 50 -32.99 36.87 13.18
CA LYS A 50 -34.44 36.57 13.14
C LYS A 50 -35.29 37.52 13.99
N ASP A 51 -34.72 38.07 15.05
CA ASP A 51 -35.43 38.95 16.00
C ASP A 51 -34.95 40.41 15.99
N LYS A 52 -33.93 40.75 15.17
CA LYS A 52 -33.43 42.11 15.04
C LYS A 52 -34.22 42.85 13.96
N LYS A 53 -35.33 43.49 14.35
CA LYS A 53 -36.02 44.44 13.48
C LYS A 53 -35.34 45.81 13.56
N LEU A 54 -35.09 46.44 12.41
CA LEU A 54 -34.69 47.85 12.37
C LEU A 54 -35.76 48.71 13.06
N ASN A 55 -35.34 49.73 13.80
CA ASN A 55 -36.25 50.66 14.44
C ASN A 55 -37.08 51.34 13.34
N ARG A 56 -38.39 51.12 13.38
CA ARG A 56 -39.31 51.71 12.41
C ARG A 56 -39.70 53.12 12.86
N LEU A 57 -39.79 54.04 11.90
CA LEU A 57 -40.38 55.35 12.11
C LEU A 57 -41.77 55.19 12.73
N ARG A 58 -42.00 55.86 13.87
CA ARG A 58 -43.31 55.89 14.50
C ARG A 58 -44.17 56.92 13.79
N ALA A 59 -45.41 56.56 13.46
CA ALA A 59 -46.32 57.45 12.74
C ALA A 59 -46.63 58.78 13.46
N SER A 60 -46.30 58.87 14.75
CA SER A 60 -46.54 60.04 15.61
C SER A 60 -45.34 61.01 15.72
N GLU A 61 -44.18 60.71 15.13
CA GLU A 61 -43.00 61.57 15.23
C GLU A 61 -42.90 62.52 14.05
N SER A 62 -42.88 63.84 14.32
CA SER A 62 -42.64 64.84 13.27
C SER A 62 -41.20 64.73 12.77
N MET A 63 -41.03 64.48 11.47
CA MET A 63 -39.70 64.36 10.86
C MET A 63 -39.02 65.71 10.69
N VAL A 64 -39.79 66.79 10.59
CA VAL A 64 -39.31 68.15 10.37
C VAL A 64 -39.92 69.13 11.36
N THR A 65 -39.17 70.16 11.72
CA THR A 65 -39.64 71.32 12.45
C THR A 65 -40.49 72.22 11.53
N PRO A 66 -41.24 73.20 12.06
CA PRO A 66 -41.94 74.19 11.23
C PRO A 66 -41.03 74.97 10.27
N GLN A 67 -39.71 74.99 10.51
CA GLN A 67 -38.70 75.62 9.66
C GLN A 67 -38.11 74.67 8.61
N GLY A 68 -38.67 73.46 8.45
CA GLY A 68 -38.21 72.46 7.48
C GLY A 68 -36.92 71.74 7.86
N GLN A 69 -36.41 71.94 9.08
CA GLN A 69 -35.21 71.25 9.56
C GLN A 69 -35.57 69.89 10.16
N PRO A 70 -34.74 68.83 10.01
CA PRO A 70 -35.01 67.56 10.66
C PRO A 70 -35.11 67.72 12.18
N THR A 71 -36.08 67.06 12.81
CA THR A 71 -36.16 67.08 14.28
C THR A 71 -35.00 66.30 14.89
N ALA A 72 -34.54 66.71 16.08
CA ALA A 72 -33.46 66.03 16.78
C ALA A 72 -33.77 64.54 17.04
N GLN A 73 -35.03 64.23 17.34
CA GLN A 73 -35.51 62.86 17.54
C GLN A 73 -35.44 62.03 16.26
N PHE A 74 -35.77 62.62 15.11
CA PHE A 74 -35.60 61.97 13.81
C PHE A 74 -34.12 61.75 13.48
N GLN A 75 -33.25 62.74 13.71
CA GLN A 75 -31.81 62.60 13.47
C GLN A 75 -31.19 61.48 14.34
N GLN A 76 -31.56 61.41 15.63
CA GLN A 76 -31.09 60.37 16.53
C GLN A 76 -31.57 58.97 16.09
N SER A 77 -32.85 58.85 15.72
CA SER A 77 -33.42 57.58 15.26
C SER A 77 -32.81 57.13 13.94
N TYR A 78 -32.56 58.08 13.03
CA TYR A 78 -31.88 57.82 11.77
C TYR A 78 -30.43 57.35 11.98
N GLN A 79 -29.66 58.05 12.81
CA GLN A 79 -28.27 57.68 13.14
C GLN A 79 -28.19 56.27 13.75
N GLN A 80 -29.05 55.96 14.73
CA GLN A 80 -29.09 54.63 15.34
C GLN A 80 -29.42 53.53 14.32
N ASN A 81 -30.33 53.80 13.38
CA ASN A 81 -30.65 52.86 12.31
C ASN A 81 -29.46 52.61 11.38
N VAL A 82 -28.74 53.66 10.99
CA VAL A 82 -27.54 53.54 10.16
C VAL A 82 -26.46 52.73 10.88
N GLU A 83 -26.20 53.00 12.16
CA GLU A 83 -25.21 52.25 12.95
C GLU A 83 -25.57 50.76 13.11
N GLN A 84 -26.87 50.44 13.29
CA GLN A 84 -27.33 49.05 13.33
C GLN A 84 -27.17 48.34 11.98
N ILE A 85 -27.44 49.03 10.87
CA ILE A 85 -27.23 48.50 9.51
C ILE A 85 -25.74 48.26 9.27
N GLU A 86 -24.88 49.23 9.58
CA GLU A 86 -23.43 49.07 9.45
C GLU A 86 -22.90 47.93 10.32
N GLY A 87 -23.39 47.80 11.56
CA GLY A 87 -23.04 46.68 12.44
C GLY A 87 -23.45 45.33 11.86
N ALA A 88 -24.65 45.22 11.28
CA ALA A 88 -25.13 44.01 10.62
C ALA A 88 -24.30 43.67 9.37
N ILE A 89 -23.94 44.66 8.56
CA ILE A 89 -23.09 44.48 7.37
C ILE A 89 -21.69 44.01 7.78
N ARG A 90 -21.08 44.62 8.81
CA ARG A 90 -19.78 44.20 9.34
C ARG A 90 -19.82 42.76 9.86
N ALA A 91 -20.88 42.39 10.59
CA ALA A 91 -21.08 41.02 11.07
C ALA A 91 -21.19 39.99 9.93
N LEU A 92 -21.90 40.35 8.85
CA LEU A 92 -21.99 39.53 7.62
C LEU A 92 -20.62 39.38 6.93
N ALA A 93 -19.84 40.45 6.84
CA ALA A 93 -18.51 40.43 6.24
C ALA A 93 -17.51 39.58 7.06
N THR A 94 -17.54 39.64 8.40
CA THR A 94 -16.72 38.77 9.25
C THR A 94 -17.14 37.30 9.14
N GLY A 95 -18.44 36.99 9.07
CA GLY A 95 -18.90 35.61 8.87
C GLY A 95 -18.48 35.02 7.51
N GLN A 96 -18.32 35.84 6.47
CA GLN A 96 -17.75 35.38 5.19
C GLN A 96 -16.27 35.00 5.28
N ILE A 97 -15.50 35.63 6.17
CA ILE A 97 -14.10 35.27 6.43
C ILE A 97 -14.04 33.88 7.07
N ASP A 98 -14.94 33.58 8.01
CA ASP A 98 -15.02 32.25 8.64
C ASP A 98 -15.38 31.15 7.64
N LEU A 99 -16.30 31.41 6.71
CA LEU A 99 -16.66 30.42 5.68
C LEU A 99 -15.48 30.08 4.75
N ARG A 100 -14.65 31.05 4.36
CA ARG A 100 -13.45 30.78 3.55
C ARG A 100 -12.46 29.91 4.31
N ASN A 101 -12.20 30.23 5.57
CA ASN A 101 -11.33 29.43 6.42
C ASN A 101 -11.87 27.98 6.56
N ILE A 102 -13.18 27.80 6.72
CA ILE A 102 -13.81 26.47 6.77
C ILE A 102 -13.63 25.72 5.45
N VAL A 103 -13.82 26.36 4.30
CA VAL A 103 -13.63 25.73 2.98
C VAL A 103 -12.17 25.32 2.78
N ASP A 104 -11.22 26.19 3.15
CA ASP A 104 -9.79 25.89 3.04
C ASP A 104 -9.38 24.73 3.95
N ILE A 105 -9.91 24.69 5.19
CA ILE A 105 -9.71 23.56 6.11
C ILE A 105 -10.28 22.28 5.51
N LEU A 106 -11.51 22.32 4.99
CA LEU A 106 -12.15 21.14 4.39
C LEU A 106 -11.37 20.61 3.19
N LEU A 107 -10.90 21.50 2.32
CA LEU A 107 -10.08 21.15 1.16
C LEU A 107 -8.73 20.56 1.60
N ALA A 108 -8.09 21.13 2.62
CA ALA A 108 -6.86 20.59 3.19
C ALA A 108 -7.07 19.19 3.81
N THR A 109 -8.17 19.00 4.54
CA THR A 109 -8.56 17.69 5.10
C THR A 109 -8.82 16.67 3.98
N GLN A 110 -9.49 17.06 2.90
CA GLN A 110 -9.75 16.16 1.76
C GLN A 110 -8.45 15.74 1.06
N ARG A 111 -7.51 16.68 0.87
CA ARG A 111 -6.18 16.37 0.31
C ARG A 111 -5.39 15.43 1.22
N ALA A 112 -5.42 15.66 2.53
CA ALA A 112 -4.75 14.80 3.50
C ALA A 112 -5.34 13.38 3.52
N ALA A 113 -6.67 13.24 3.45
CA ALA A 113 -7.34 11.96 3.34
C ALA A 113 -6.95 11.21 2.04
N GLY A 114 -6.91 11.90 0.90
CA GLY A 114 -6.47 11.32 -0.36
C GLY A 114 -5.01 10.85 -0.33
N ALA A 115 -4.11 11.65 0.25
CA ALA A 115 -2.70 11.26 0.41
C ALA A 115 -2.54 10.03 1.32
N ALA A 116 -3.32 9.95 2.40
CA ALA A 116 -3.33 8.78 3.28
C ALA A 116 -3.84 7.51 2.57
N GLN A 117 -4.86 7.63 1.72
CA GLN A 117 -5.35 6.52 0.91
C GLN A 117 -4.29 6.00 -0.06
N VAL A 118 -3.62 6.90 -0.80
CA VAL A 118 -2.53 6.52 -1.73
C VAL A 118 -1.38 5.82 -0.99
N ALA A 119 -0.98 6.34 0.18
CA ALA A 119 0.06 5.70 0.98
C ALA A 119 -0.35 4.30 1.47
N ALA A 120 -1.62 4.10 1.83
CA ALA A 120 -2.13 2.79 2.23
C ALA A 120 -2.14 1.79 1.06
N GLU A 121 -2.54 2.22 -0.14
CA GLU A 121 -2.51 1.39 -1.36
C GLU A 121 -1.08 1.00 -1.75
N GLN A 122 -0.12 1.93 -1.65
CA GLN A 122 1.31 1.66 -1.88
C GLN A 122 1.84 0.62 -0.89
N ALA A 123 1.57 0.80 0.40
CA ALA A 123 2.00 -0.16 1.44
C ALA A 123 1.39 -1.56 1.22
N GLN A 124 0.11 -1.64 0.82
CA GLN A 124 -0.52 -2.92 0.48
C GLN A 124 0.13 -3.60 -0.73
N SER A 125 0.48 -2.82 -1.76
CA SER A 125 1.19 -3.33 -2.94
C SER A 125 2.59 -3.85 -2.59
N GLU A 126 3.34 -3.15 -1.74
CA GLU A 126 4.66 -3.58 -1.28
C GLU A 126 4.60 -4.87 -0.46
N VAL A 127 3.62 -4.98 0.45
CA VAL A 127 3.39 -6.21 1.23
C VAL A 127 3.02 -7.39 0.33
N ALA A 128 2.15 -7.16 -0.67
CA ALA A 128 1.77 -8.20 -1.62
C ALA A 128 2.98 -8.68 -2.46
N ALA A 129 3.80 -7.75 -2.94
CA ALA A 129 5.02 -8.07 -3.69
C ALA A 129 6.03 -8.85 -2.83
N GLN A 130 6.25 -8.44 -1.58
CA GLN A 130 7.13 -9.15 -0.65
C GLN A 130 6.59 -10.56 -0.35
N LYS A 131 5.28 -10.71 -0.16
CA LYS A 131 4.66 -12.01 0.04
C LYS A 131 4.89 -12.91 -1.17
N GLN A 132 4.66 -12.40 -2.39
CA GLN A 132 4.91 -13.15 -3.62
C GLN A 132 6.38 -13.57 -3.77
N ALA A 133 7.33 -12.69 -3.44
CA ALA A 133 8.76 -12.99 -3.46
C ALA A 133 9.12 -14.07 -2.42
N ASN A 134 8.57 -14.01 -1.22
CA ASN A 134 8.78 -15.01 -0.17
C ASN A 134 8.17 -16.37 -0.54
N ASP A 135 6.96 -16.38 -1.10
CA ASP A 135 6.29 -17.59 -1.56
C ASP A 135 7.12 -18.25 -2.68
N THR A 136 7.57 -17.45 -3.66
CA THR A 136 8.45 -17.92 -4.74
C THR A 136 9.77 -18.46 -4.19
N PHE A 137 10.46 -17.71 -3.33
CA PHE A 137 11.70 -18.13 -2.71
C PHE A 137 11.54 -19.48 -1.99
N THR A 138 10.45 -19.66 -1.24
CA THR A 138 10.15 -20.92 -0.55
C THR A 138 9.98 -22.06 -1.55
N ARG A 139 9.18 -21.86 -2.59
CA ARG A 139 8.97 -22.87 -3.66
C ARG A 139 10.26 -23.27 -4.35
N VAL A 140 11.10 -22.30 -4.68
CA VAL A 140 12.37 -22.56 -5.38
C VAL A 140 13.40 -23.20 -4.45
N ARG A 141 13.52 -22.72 -3.19
CA ARG A 141 14.42 -23.31 -2.18
C ARG A 141 14.11 -24.78 -1.94
N ASP A 142 12.82 -25.13 -1.91
CA ASP A 142 12.36 -26.49 -1.65
C ASP A 142 12.23 -27.32 -2.94
N SER A 143 12.63 -26.77 -4.10
CA SER A 143 12.64 -27.49 -5.37
C SER A 143 13.98 -28.18 -5.66
N TYR A 144 13.96 -29.20 -6.49
CA TYR A 144 15.17 -29.90 -6.94
C TYR A 144 15.07 -30.36 -8.38
N ALA A 145 16.23 -30.55 -9.02
CA ALA A 145 16.32 -31.16 -10.34
C ALA A 145 16.55 -32.68 -10.23
N ASP A 146 16.07 -33.44 -11.21
CA ASP A 146 16.40 -34.86 -11.32
C ASP A 146 17.93 -35.10 -11.33
N PRO A 147 18.43 -36.19 -10.70
CA PRO A 147 19.85 -36.54 -10.74
C PRO A 147 20.39 -36.73 -12.16
N GLY A 148 21.69 -36.47 -12.34
CA GLY A 148 22.40 -36.69 -13.60
C GLY A 148 22.30 -35.54 -14.61
N ALA A 149 21.76 -34.39 -14.20
CA ALA A 149 21.57 -33.26 -15.10
C ALA A 149 22.86 -32.59 -15.59
N VAL A 150 24.02 -32.76 -14.94
CA VAL A 150 25.22 -31.98 -15.25
C VAL A 150 26.42 -32.89 -15.52
N THR A 151 27.12 -32.64 -16.62
CA THR A 151 28.41 -33.26 -16.94
C THR A 151 29.39 -32.20 -17.43
N ALA A 152 30.69 -32.43 -17.31
CA ALA A 152 31.70 -31.55 -17.87
C ALA A 152 32.73 -32.32 -18.68
N SER A 153 33.23 -31.69 -19.74
CA SER A 153 34.30 -32.22 -20.60
C SER A 153 35.29 -31.12 -20.95
N THR A 154 36.54 -31.49 -21.17
CA THR A 154 37.62 -30.56 -21.54
C THR A 154 38.28 -31.05 -22.82
N ALA A 155 38.30 -30.21 -23.85
CA ALA A 155 38.97 -30.48 -25.13
C ALA A 155 40.03 -29.41 -25.37
N GLY A 156 41.30 -29.76 -25.19
CA GLY A 156 42.39 -28.78 -25.21
C GLY A 156 42.24 -27.77 -24.07
N THR A 157 42.26 -26.47 -24.40
CA THR A 157 42.12 -25.37 -23.41
C THR A 157 40.68 -24.91 -23.23
N SER A 158 39.70 -25.60 -23.83
CA SER A 158 38.29 -25.23 -23.73
C SER A 158 37.52 -26.31 -23.00
N SER A 159 36.77 -25.92 -21.97
CA SER A 159 35.86 -26.81 -21.26
C SER A 159 34.42 -26.49 -21.61
N THR A 160 33.57 -27.49 -21.60
CA THR A 160 32.12 -27.36 -21.78
C THR A 160 31.42 -28.11 -20.67
N ILE A 161 30.51 -27.43 -19.97
CA ILE A 161 29.58 -28.03 -19.02
C ILE A 161 28.29 -28.29 -19.79
N ALA A 162 27.92 -29.55 -19.94
CA ALA A 162 26.69 -29.96 -20.60
C ALA A 162 25.61 -30.22 -19.54
N ILE A 163 24.43 -29.65 -19.78
CA ILE A 163 23.25 -29.81 -18.95
C ILE A 163 22.24 -30.65 -19.72
N ALA A 164 21.96 -31.86 -19.24
CA ALA A 164 20.95 -32.74 -19.79
C ALA A 164 19.53 -32.19 -19.54
N PRO A 165 18.53 -32.55 -20.38
CA PRO A 165 17.16 -32.20 -20.07
C PRO A 165 16.75 -32.88 -18.76
N HIS A 166 16.01 -32.17 -17.91
CA HIS A 166 15.63 -32.64 -16.57
C HIS A 166 14.25 -32.13 -16.18
N GLN A 167 13.61 -32.76 -15.19
CA GLN A 167 12.46 -32.18 -14.52
C GLN A 167 12.92 -31.32 -13.34
N ARG A 168 12.21 -30.22 -13.10
CA ARG A 168 12.23 -29.49 -11.84
C ARG A 168 11.01 -29.88 -11.03
N HIS A 169 11.25 -30.39 -9.84
CA HIS A 169 10.19 -30.78 -8.89
C HIS A 169 9.95 -29.64 -7.91
N TYR A 170 8.77 -29.05 -7.92
CA TYR A 170 8.27 -28.16 -6.87
C TYR A 170 7.38 -28.95 -5.92
N LEU A 171 7.50 -28.71 -4.62
CA LEU A 171 6.72 -29.45 -3.62
C LEU A 171 5.37 -28.83 -3.25
N ASP A 172 5.22 -27.51 -3.42
CA ASP A 172 3.99 -26.79 -3.07
C ASP A 172 3.65 -25.69 -4.09
N PRO A 173 2.61 -25.86 -4.92
CA PRO A 173 1.94 -27.14 -5.17
C PRO A 173 2.93 -28.15 -5.77
N ILE A 174 2.65 -29.45 -5.60
CA ILE A 174 3.42 -30.51 -6.27
C ILE A 174 3.30 -30.31 -7.78
N GLN A 175 4.40 -29.98 -8.43
CA GLN A 175 4.45 -29.69 -9.84
C GLN A 175 5.81 -30.09 -10.41
N ASP A 176 5.77 -30.88 -11.47
CA ASP A 176 6.95 -31.24 -12.26
C ASP A 176 6.98 -30.40 -13.52
N VAL A 177 8.13 -29.78 -13.78
CA VAL A 177 8.30 -28.83 -14.88
C VAL A 177 9.51 -29.21 -15.72
N PRO A 178 9.33 -29.50 -17.03
CA PRO A 178 10.44 -29.92 -17.87
C PRO A 178 11.34 -28.74 -18.24
N VAL A 179 12.65 -28.94 -18.14
CA VAL A 179 13.67 -27.98 -18.52
C VAL A 179 14.52 -28.55 -19.65
N THR A 180 14.70 -27.76 -20.70
CA THR A 180 15.42 -28.14 -21.92
C THR A 180 16.93 -28.18 -21.66
N ALA A 181 17.62 -29.11 -22.30
CA ALA A 181 19.06 -29.22 -22.26
C ALA A 181 19.79 -27.91 -22.65
N GLY A 182 21.02 -27.75 -22.18
CA GLY A 182 21.86 -26.62 -22.53
C GLY A 182 23.36 -26.90 -22.33
N ALA A 183 24.19 -25.92 -22.64
CA ALA A 183 25.62 -26.01 -22.41
C ALA A 183 26.21 -24.66 -22.03
N ILE A 184 27.20 -24.67 -21.13
CA ILE A 184 27.96 -23.48 -20.71
C ILE A 184 29.42 -23.69 -21.13
N PRO A 185 30.00 -22.79 -21.96
CA PRO A 185 31.45 -22.77 -22.17
C PRO A 185 32.14 -22.33 -20.87
N TRP A 186 33.17 -23.07 -20.45
CA TRP A 186 33.93 -22.75 -19.24
C TRP A 186 35.43 -22.60 -19.56
N PRO A 187 36.09 -21.53 -19.10
CA PRO A 187 37.47 -21.23 -19.51
C PRO A 187 38.54 -21.97 -18.70
N THR A 188 38.23 -22.41 -17.48
CA THR A 188 39.25 -22.89 -16.54
C THR A 188 39.02 -24.35 -16.13
N PRO A 189 39.86 -25.29 -16.59
CA PRO A 189 39.87 -26.67 -16.12
C PRO A 189 40.18 -26.79 -14.62
N GLY A 190 39.68 -27.85 -13.96
CA GLY A 190 40.00 -28.19 -12.57
C GLY A 190 39.15 -27.48 -11.51
N GLU A 191 38.26 -26.57 -11.89
CA GLU A 191 37.39 -25.84 -10.97
C GLU A 191 36.07 -26.58 -10.72
N THR A 192 35.54 -26.46 -9.50
CA THR A 192 34.15 -26.85 -9.22
C THR A 192 33.23 -25.69 -9.54
N VAL A 193 32.34 -25.91 -10.50
CA VAL A 193 31.39 -24.91 -10.99
C VAL A 193 30.00 -25.29 -10.51
N PHE A 194 29.30 -24.33 -9.90
CA PHE A 194 27.90 -24.46 -9.53
C PHE A 194 27.04 -23.93 -10.68
N VAL A 195 26.09 -24.75 -11.12
CA VAL A 195 25.23 -24.46 -12.28
C VAL A 195 23.85 -24.06 -11.79
N TYR A 196 23.34 -22.95 -12.30
CA TYR A 196 21.99 -22.46 -12.02
C TYR A 196 21.35 -21.83 -13.26
N TYR A 197 20.07 -21.52 -13.15
CA TYR A 197 19.33 -20.66 -14.07
C TYR A 197 18.29 -19.85 -13.29
N ASP A 198 17.83 -18.75 -13.86
CA ASP A 198 16.70 -17.99 -13.34
C ASP A 198 15.45 -18.30 -14.18
N ASP A 199 14.34 -18.67 -13.54
CA ASP A 199 13.02 -18.90 -14.18
C ASP A 199 11.94 -18.17 -13.39
N GLU A 200 11.60 -16.96 -13.84
CA GLU A 200 10.64 -16.08 -13.17
C GLU A 200 9.21 -16.62 -13.16
N THR A 201 8.91 -17.49 -14.12
CA THR A 201 7.55 -18.01 -14.34
C THR A 201 7.31 -19.37 -13.72
N LEU A 202 8.38 -20.05 -13.29
CA LEU A 202 8.35 -21.43 -12.79
C LEU A 202 7.72 -22.39 -13.81
N SER A 203 7.90 -22.11 -15.10
CA SER A 203 7.28 -22.85 -16.21
C SER A 203 8.28 -23.70 -17.01
N GLY A 204 9.58 -23.58 -16.70
CA GLY A 204 10.66 -24.34 -17.33
C GLY A 204 10.83 -24.01 -18.79
N GLY A 205 10.93 -25.04 -19.62
CA GLY A 205 11.21 -24.90 -21.05
C GLY A 205 12.68 -24.56 -21.32
N ALA A 206 12.94 -23.61 -22.21
CA ALA A 206 14.29 -23.19 -22.54
C ALA A 206 14.76 -22.10 -21.58
N VAL A 207 15.85 -22.36 -20.85
CA VAL A 207 16.42 -21.43 -19.86
C VAL A 207 17.88 -21.10 -20.21
N ALA A 208 18.37 -19.97 -19.70
CA ALA A 208 19.77 -19.59 -19.81
C ALA A 208 20.55 -20.12 -18.60
N TYR A 209 21.42 -21.10 -18.83
CA TYR A 209 22.27 -21.65 -17.78
C TYR A 209 23.48 -20.75 -17.51
N VAL A 210 23.83 -20.63 -16.22
CA VAL A 210 24.98 -19.86 -15.74
C VAL A 210 25.81 -20.74 -14.82
N GLY A 211 27.14 -20.65 -14.95
CA GLY A 211 28.10 -21.26 -14.04
C GLY A 211 28.72 -20.20 -13.13
N THR A 212 28.93 -20.53 -11.86
CA THR A 212 29.66 -19.68 -10.90
C THR A 212 30.58 -20.54 -10.03
N LEU A 213 31.65 -19.96 -9.50
CA LEU A 213 32.54 -20.59 -8.52
C LEU A 213 32.03 -20.38 -7.08
N ALA A 214 31.13 -19.42 -6.87
CA ALA A 214 30.58 -19.11 -5.55
C ALA A 214 29.24 -19.82 -5.36
N GLN A 215 29.21 -20.85 -4.49
CA GLN A 215 27.98 -21.59 -4.22
C GLN A 215 26.81 -20.68 -3.81
N ALA A 216 27.08 -19.67 -2.98
CA ALA A 216 26.08 -18.72 -2.50
C ALA A 216 25.39 -17.93 -3.63
N GLU A 217 26.05 -17.76 -4.78
CA GLU A 217 25.44 -17.13 -5.95
C GLU A 217 24.56 -18.09 -6.74
N SER A 218 24.74 -19.41 -6.61
CA SER A 218 23.97 -20.40 -7.37
C SER A 218 22.64 -20.80 -6.73
N VAL A 219 22.36 -20.35 -5.52
CA VAL A 219 21.16 -20.70 -4.75
C VAL A 219 20.15 -19.56 -4.71
N ALA A 220 18.87 -19.89 -4.51
CA ALA A 220 17.83 -18.90 -4.30
C ALA A 220 18.11 -18.04 -3.07
N THR A 221 17.76 -16.75 -3.17
CA THR A 221 17.82 -15.77 -2.08
C THR A 221 16.61 -14.84 -2.19
N LEU A 222 16.31 -14.04 -1.16
CA LEU A 222 15.21 -13.07 -1.27
C LEU A 222 15.45 -12.00 -2.35
N SER A 223 16.71 -11.68 -2.66
CA SER A 223 17.07 -10.78 -3.76
C SER A 223 17.10 -11.47 -5.13
N ASN A 224 17.13 -12.81 -5.17
CA ASN A 224 17.08 -13.62 -6.38
C ASN A 224 16.16 -14.84 -6.14
N PRO A 225 14.83 -14.63 -5.99
CA PRO A 225 13.91 -15.69 -5.55
C PRO A 225 13.67 -16.75 -6.64
N TYR A 226 14.02 -16.45 -7.90
CA TYR A 226 13.78 -17.29 -9.07
C TYR A 226 14.98 -18.18 -9.46
N ARG A 227 16.00 -18.25 -8.60
CA ARG A 227 17.26 -18.93 -8.91
C ARG A 227 17.21 -20.42 -8.59
N HIS A 228 17.30 -21.23 -9.62
CA HIS A 228 17.23 -22.68 -9.54
C HIS A 228 18.64 -23.27 -9.68
N GLN A 229 19.19 -23.76 -8.56
CA GLN A 229 20.42 -24.52 -8.62
C GLN A 229 20.16 -25.89 -9.25
N VAL A 230 20.91 -26.25 -10.29
CA VAL A 230 20.84 -27.57 -10.93
C VAL A 230 21.75 -28.55 -10.18
N GLY A 231 22.97 -28.10 -9.88
CA GLY A 231 23.99 -28.93 -9.23
C GLY A 231 25.36 -28.28 -9.30
N SER A 232 26.39 -29.09 -9.13
CA SER A 232 27.78 -28.68 -9.30
C SER A 232 28.55 -29.71 -10.12
N VAL A 233 29.62 -29.29 -10.78
CA VAL A 233 30.51 -30.20 -11.51
C VAL A 233 31.94 -29.73 -11.40
N THR A 234 32.87 -30.65 -11.13
CA THR A 234 34.30 -30.35 -11.21
C THR A 234 34.75 -30.52 -12.65
N VAL A 235 35.11 -29.43 -13.31
CA VAL A 235 35.58 -29.44 -14.69
C VAL A 235 36.89 -30.25 -14.76
N PRO A 236 37.00 -31.26 -15.65
CA PRO A 236 38.21 -32.06 -15.74
C PRO A 236 39.42 -31.20 -16.11
N ALA A 237 40.61 -31.54 -15.60
CA ALA A 237 41.87 -30.91 -16.01
C ALA A 237 42.14 -31.09 -17.53
N THR A 238 43.12 -30.36 -18.07
CA THR A 238 43.55 -30.34 -19.49
C THR A 238 44.11 -31.70 -19.95
N SER A 239 43.26 -32.72 -20.06
CA SER A 239 43.47 -34.11 -20.53
C SER A 239 42.58 -35.11 -19.77
N GLY A 240 41.75 -34.67 -18.83
CA GLY A 240 40.83 -35.53 -18.09
C GLY A 240 39.66 -36.01 -18.95
N GLY A 241 39.18 -37.22 -18.68
CA GLY A 241 37.89 -37.69 -19.22
C GLY A 241 36.72 -36.85 -18.68
N SER A 242 35.52 -37.10 -19.17
CA SER A 242 34.32 -36.43 -18.67
C SER A 242 34.13 -36.63 -17.16
N SER A 243 33.64 -35.62 -16.46
CA SER A 243 33.21 -35.73 -15.07
C SER A 243 31.69 -35.64 -14.96
N GLU A 244 31.15 -36.38 -13.99
CA GLU A 244 29.75 -36.31 -13.62
C GLU A 244 29.56 -35.26 -12.54
N GLY A 245 28.47 -34.49 -12.66
CA GLY A 245 28.08 -33.50 -11.68
C GLY A 245 27.38 -34.11 -10.46
N GLN A 246 27.42 -33.38 -9.35
CA GLN A 246 26.64 -33.65 -8.16
C GLN A 246 25.32 -32.86 -8.25
N PRO A 247 24.15 -33.52 -8.21
CA PRO A 247 22.86 -32.82 -8.19
C PRO A 247 22.71 -31.98 -6.91
N SER A 248 21.94 -30.90 -6.99
CA SER A 248 21.53 -30.14 -5.81
C SER A 248 20.25 -30.74 -5.23
N TYR A 249 20.27 -31.09 -3.94
CA TYR A 249 19.11 -31.56 -3.21
C TYR A 249 18.85 -30.66 -2.00
N PRO A 250 17.58 -30.38 -1.69
CA PRO A 250 17.17 -29.79 -0.42
C PRO A 250 17.67 -30.63 0.76
N PRO A 251 17.98 -30.01 1.91
CA PRO A 251 18.51 -30.71 3.08
C PRO A 251 17.65 -31.89 3.56
N TRP A 252 16.33 -31.81 3.40
CA TRP A 252 15.38 -32.84 3.83
C TRP A 252 15.32 -34.05 2.89
N TYR A 253 15.71 -33.93 1.61
CA TYR A 253 15.56 -35.00 0.61
C TYR A 253 16.44 -36.25 0.90
N ARG A 254 17.59 -36.09 1.59
CA ARG A 254 18.49 -37.22 1.88
C ARG A 254 17.96 -38.16 2.95
N GLN A 255 17.14 -37.66 3.89
CA GLN A 255 16.70 -38.44 5.05
C GLN A 255 15.76 -39.59 4.63
N GLU A 256 14.91 -39.37 3.64
CA GLU A 256 13.90 -40.36 3.23
C GLU A 256 14.49 -41.53 2.43
N ARG A 257 15.60 -41.35 1.70
CA ARG A 257 16.21 -42.46 0.94
C ARG A 257 16.99 -43.44 1.81
N GLU A 258 17.57 -42.97 2.92
CA GLU A 258 18.35 -43.84 3.81
C GLU A 258 17.45 -44.80 4.59
N GLU A 259 16.21 -44.41 4.90
CA GLU A 259 15.23 -45.28 5.57
C GLU A 259 14.73 -46.43 4.69
N VAL A 260 14.66 -46.23 3.36
CA VAL A 260 14.16 -47.25 2.43
C VAL A 260 15.23 -48.29 2.06
N SER A 261 16.52 -48.00 2.28
CA SER A 261 17.63 -48.88 1.87
C SER A 261 18.01 -49.97 2.91
N THR A 262 17.27 -50.12 4.01
CA THR A 262 17.61 -51.07 5.10
C THR A 262 16.70 -52.30 5.21
N VAL A 263 15.92 -52.61 4.16
CA VAL A 263 15.04 -53.80 4.11
C VAL A 263 15.49 -54.80 3.07
#